data_AF-A0A932CRV7-F1
#
_entry.id   AF-A0A932CRV7-F1
#
_cell.length_a   1.000
_cell.length_b   1.000
_cell.length_c   1.000
_cell.angle_alpha   90.00
_cell.angle_beta   90.00
_cell.angle_gamma   90.00
#
_symmetry.space_group_name_H-M   'P 1'
#
loop_
_entity.id
_entity.type
_entity.pdbx_description
1 polymer ?
#
loop_
_entity_poly.entity_id
_entity_poly.type
_entity_poly.pdbx_seq_one_letter_code
_entity_poly.pdbx_strand_id
1 'polypeptide(L)'
;MDNQDKVVRILPHLYRNRGLEKFLQKVAPELELYEVEASFQEIPLLGTVAAGKPIEPIEERGSLTIPADMAVGRYKAYALQVKGDSMIEEGIRDGDYIIIQEKNEAKNGETVVALINDQEVTLKKLYIERDHIRLQPANSQMEPIIIHNGDVKVLGVVCGLIRKFR
;
A
#
# COMPACT_ATOMS: atom_id res chain seq x y z
N MET A 1 -25.50 2.37 32.24
CA MET A 1 -24.09 2.04 31.95
C MET A 1 -24.14 1.14 30.73
N ASP A 2 -23.65 1.67 29.63
CA ASP A 2 -23.89 1.14 28.27
C ASP A 2 -23.11 -0.16 28.05
N ASN A 3 -23.76 -1.18 27.50
CA ASN A 3 -23.25 -2.56 27.39
C ASN A 3 -22.57 -2.81 26.03
N GLN A 4 -21.99 -1.78 25.41
CA GLN A 4 -21.51 -1.84 24.02
C GLN A 4 -20.06 -2.31 23.83
N ASP A 5 -19.32 -2.63 24.91
CA ASP A 5 -17.86 -2.83 24.84
C ASP A 5 -17.35 -4.28 24.97
N LYS A 6 -18.22 -5.31 25.01
CA LYS A 6 -17.79 -6.71 25.22
C LYS A 6 -17.83 -7.58 23.96
N VAL A 7 -17.19 -7.13 22.88
CA VAL A 7 -17.04 -7.94 21.65
C VAL A 7 -15.62 -8.46 21.55
N VAL A 8 -15.44 -9.78 21.47
CA VAL A 8 -14.15 -10.41 21.17
C VAL A 8 -14.17 -10.93 19.73
N ARG A 9 -13.37 -10.29 18.88
CA ARG A 9 -13.18 -10.68 17.49
C ARG A 9 -12.08 -11.73 17.41
N ILE A 10 -12.38 -12.89 16.84
CA ILE A 10 -11.43 -14.01 16.72
C ILE A 10 -11.26 -14.35 15.24
N LEU A 11 -10.01 -14.56 14.81
CA LEU A 11 -9.72 -14.99 13.45
C LEU A 11 -10.19 -16.45 13.23
N PRO A 12 -10.78 -16.80 12.08
CA PRO A 12 -11.37 -18.11 11.80
C PRO A 12 -10.43 -19.29 12.03
N HIS A 13 -9.12 -19.10 11.83
CA HIS A 13 -8.12 -20.14 12.04
C HIS A 13 -7.79 -20.39 13.52
N LEU A 14 -8.03 -19.43 14.42
CA LEU A 14 -7.79 -19.57 15.86
C LEU A 14 -8.94 -20.32 16.56
N TYR A 15 -10.19 -20.18 16.08
CA TYR A 15 -11.35 -20.86 16.68
C TYR A 15 -11.58 -22.28 16.17
N ARG A 16 -10.92 -22.69 15.08
CA ARG A 16 -10.98 -24.07 14.56
C ARG A 16 -10.43 -25.10 15.58
N ASN A 17 -9.80 -24.64 16.67
CA ASN A 17 -9.46 -25.42 17.84
C ASN A 17 -10.65 -25.51 18.81
N ARG A 18 -11.35 -26.66 18.83
CA ARG A 18 -12.51 -26.93 19.70
C ARG A 18 -12.26 -26.67 21.20
N GLY A 19 -11.00 -26.59 21.64
CA GLY A 19 -10.65 -26.27 23.03
C GLY A 19 -10.87 -24.81 23.41
N LEU A 20 -10.62 -23.87 22.49
CA LEU A 20 -10.70 -22.43 22.73
C LEU A 20 -12.16 -21.96 22.89
N GLU A 21 -13.05 -22.46 22.04
CA GLU A 21 -14.51 -22.29 22.13
C GLU A 21 -15.06 -22.63 23.51
N LYS A 22 -14.80 -23.86 23.95
CA LYS A 22 -15.31 -24.38 25.22
C LYS A 22 -14.71 -23.65 26.41
N PHE A 23 -13.45 -23.23 26.30
CA PHE A 23 -12.78 -22.45 27.33
C PHE A 23 -13.41 -21.06 27.48
N LEU A 24 -13.63 -20.36 26.37
CA LEU A 24 -14.23 -19.02 26.37
C LEU A 24 -15.69 -19.04 26.84
N GLN A 25 -16.49 -20.01 26.40
CA GLN A 25 -17.86 -20.21 26.91
C GLN A 25 -17.89 -20.45 28.43
N LYS A 26 -16.85 -21.05 29.00
CA LYS A 26 -16.77 -21.33 30.44
C LYS A 26 -16.29 -20.12 31.25
N VAL A 27 -15.37 -19.33 30.72
CA VAL A 27 -14.68 -18.26 31.47
C VAL A 27 -15.31 -16.89 31.24
N ALA A 28 -15.94 -16.67 30.09
CA ALA A 28 -16.55 -15.40 29.72
C ALA A 28 -17.76 -15.63 28.78
N PRO A 29 -18.86 -16.23 29.28
CA PRO A 29 -20.05 -16.58 28.51
C PRO A 29 -20.79 -15.37 27.94
N GLU A 30 -20.55 -14.16 28.48
CA GLU A 30 -21.15 -12.93 27.98
C GLU A 30 -20.49 -12.39 26.70
N LEU A 31 -19.39 -12.98 26.25
CA LEU A 31 -18.70 -12.55 25.03
C LEU A 31 -19.41 -13.11 23.80
N GLU A 32 -19.81 -12.21 22.90
CA GLU A 32 -20.22 -12.60 21.56
C GLU A 32 -18.99 -12.78 20.66
N LEU A 33 -18.91 -13.95 20.04
CA LEU A 33 -17.85 -14.29 19.09
C LEU A 33 -18.32 -13.98 17.68
N TYR A 34 -17.57 -13.11 17.02
CA TYR A 34 -17.78 -12.81 15.61
C TYR A 34 -16.64 -13.38 14.78
N GLU A 35 -17.02 -14.09 13.72
CA GLU A 35 -16.09 -14.54 12.70
C GLU A 35 -15.65 -13.34 11.87
N VAL A 36 -14.34 -13.06 11.88
CA VAL A 36 -13.75 -12.07 10.98
C VAL A 36 -13.31 -12.83 9.73
N GLU A 37 -14.03 -12.70 8.62
CA GLU A 37 -13.54 -13.20 7.34
C GLU A 37 -12.29 -12.42 6.92
N ALA A 38 -11.12 -12.88 7.36
CA ALA A 38 -9.84 -12.42 6.86
C ALA A 38 -9.64 -13.04 5.47
N SER A 39 -10.03 -12.30 4.43
CA SER A 39 -9.71 -12.65 3.06
C SER A 39 -8.31 -12.16 2.72
N PHE A 40 -7.55 -13.00 2.04
CA PHE A 40 -6.23 -12.69 1.52
C PHE A 40 -6.27 -12.75 0.01
N GLN A 41 -5.50 -11.90 -0.64
CA GLN A 41 -5.31 -11.93 -2.08
C GLN A 41 -3.83 -11.92 -2.43
N GLU A 42 -3.51 -12.54 -3.55
CA GLU A 42 -2.18 -12.52 -4.13
C GLU A 42 -2.10 -11.39 -5.15
N ILE A 43 -1.11 -10.51 -5.01
CA ILE A 43 -0.84 -9.42 -5.95
C ILE A 43 0.53 -9.61 -6.60
N PRO A 44 0.71 -9.28 -7.88
CA PRO A 44 1.99 -9.42 -8.56
C PRO A 44 3.00 -8.39 -8.04
N LEU A 45 4.25 -8.82 -7.85
CA LEU A 45 5.39 -7.95 -7.61
C LEU A 45 6.06 -7.64 -8.96
N LEU A 46 5.90 -6.41 -9.45
CA LEU A 46 6.24 -6.07 -10.83
C LEU A 46 7.69 -5.64 -11.05
N GLY A 47 8.41 -5.27 -10.00
CA GLY A 47 9.75 -4.70 -10.14
C GLY A 47 10.15 -3.83 -8.98
N THR A 48 11.16 -3.00 -9.23
CA THR A 48 11.57 -1.94 -8.32
C THR A 48 11.22 -0.57 -8.87
N VAL A 49 10.93 0.38 -7.99
CA VAL A 49 10.78 1.80 -8.34
C VAL A 49 11.83 2.60 -7.60
N ALA A 50 12.64 3.33 -8.36
CA ALA A 50 13.59 4.29 -7.81
C ALA A 50 13.12 5.72 -8.12
N ALA A 51 13.63 6.68 -7.38
CA ALA A 51 13.56 8.07 -7.82
C ALA A 51 14.44 8.25 -9.07
N GLY A 52 13.92 8.89 -10.12
CA GLY A 52 14.77 9.35 -11.23
C GLY A 52 15.17 8.29 -12.25
N LYS A 53 14.65 7.06 -12.15
CA LYS A 53 15.05 5.94 -13.03
C LYS A 53 13.83 5.10 -13.43
N PRO A 54 13.82 4.52 -14.65
CA PRO A 54 12.74 3.61 -15.07
C PRO A 54 12.51 2.46 -14.07
N ILE A 55 11.32 1.84 -14.11
CA ILE A 55 11.07 0.58 -13.37
C ILE A 55 12.11 -0.45 -13.85
N GLU A 56 12.96 -0.90 -12.94
CA GLU A 56 13.87 -2.02 -13.19
C GLU A 56 13.10 -3.32 -12.91
N PRO A 57 13.03 -4.25 -13.89
CA PRO A 57 12.52 -5.58 -13.64
C PRO A 57 13.31 -6.25 -12.51
N ILE A 58 12.62 -6.91 -11.60
CA ILE A 58 13.27 -7.83 -10.66
C ILE A 58 13.54 -9.17 -11.36
N GLU A 59 14.68 -9.79 -11.04
CA GLU A 59 15.10 -11.06 -11.67
C GLU A 59 14.11 -12.20 -11.41
N GLU A 60 13.48 -12.22 -10.23
CA GLU A 60 12.44 -13.18 -9.88
C GLU A 60 11.06 -12.53 -9.94
N ARG A 61 10.23 -12.96 -10.90
CA ARG A 61 8.80 -12.66 -10.87
C ARG A 61 8.21 -13.26 -9.60
N GLY A 62 7.69 -12.41 -8.73
CA GLY A 62 7.11 -12.82 -7.46
C GLY A 62 5.70 -12.30 -7.28
N SER A 63 5.12 -12.66 -6.14
CA SER A 63 3.83 -12.18 -5.68
C SER A 63 3.90 -11.90 -4.18
N LEU A 64 3.01 -11.04 -3.70
CA LEU A 64 2.80 -10.82 -2.27
C LEU A 64 1.38 -11.25 -1.91
N THR A 65 1.25 -12.01 -0.84
CA THR A 65 -0.05 -12.26 -0.21
C THR A 65 -0.35 -11.14 0.77
N ILE A 66 -1.43 -10.41 0.55
CA ILE A 66 -1.86 -9.29 1.38
C ILE A 66 -3.29 -9.54 1.89
N PRO A 67 -3.65 -9.00 3.06
CA PRO A 67 -5.04 -8.84 3.45
C PRO A 67 -5.82 -8.11 2.33
N ALA A 68 -6.99 -8.62 1.96
CA ALA A 68 -7.74 -8.09 0.81
C ALA A 68 -8.25 -6.66 1.05
N ASP A 69 -8.40 -6.24 2.31
CA ASP A 69 -8.77 -4.87 2.69
C ASP A 69 -7.65 -3.84 2.49
N MET A 70 -6.39 -4.28 2.36
CA MET A 70 -5.27 -3.40 1.97
C MET A 70 -5.32 -3.00 0.49
N ALA A 71 -5.98 -3.81 -0.35
CA ALA A 71 -6.30 -3.43 -1.71
C ALA A 71 -7.68 -2.73 -1.71
N VAL A 72 -7.72 -1.49 -2.18
CA VAL A 72 -8.97 -0.71 -2.14
C VAL A 72 -9.96 -1.24 -3.19
N GLY A 73 -10.84 -2.15 -2.77
CA GLY A 73 -12.07 -2.54 -3.47
C GLY A 73 -11.87 -3.29 -4.79
N ARG A 74 -12.59 -2.87 -5.85
CA ARG A 74 -12.71 -3.59 -7.14
C ARG A 74 -11.52 -3.39 -8.08
N TYR A 75 -10.56 -2.57 -7.69
CA TYR A 75 -9.44 -2.19 -8.55
C TYR A 75 -8.31 -3.21 -8.43
N LYS A 76 -7.60 -3.43 -9.54
CA LYS A 76 -6.39 -4.26 -9.53
C LYS A 76 -5.34 -3.58 -8.66
N ALA A 77 -4.54 -4.39 -7.98
CA ALA A 77 -3.42 -3.92 -7.18
C ALA A 77 -2.17 -4.71 -7.56
N TYR A 78 -1.02 -4.06 -7.43
CA TYR A 78 0.30 -4.65 -7.64
C TYR A 78 1.29 -4.09 -6.62
N ALA A 79 2.43 -4.76 -6.48
CA ALA A 79 3.49 -4.32 -5.59
C ALA A 79 4.73 -3.89 -6.39
N LEU A 80 5.46 -2.93 -5.82
CA LEU A 80 6.82 -2.57 -6.24
C LEU A 80 7.72 -2.53 -5.00
N GLN A 81 8.98 -2.91 -5.16
CA GLN A 81 9.99 -2.68 -4.14
C GLN A 81 10.59 -1.27 -4.32
N VAL A 82 10.70 -0.51 -3.24
CA VAL A 82 11.25 0.84 -3.23
C VAL A 82 12.77 0.79 -3.25
N LYS A 83 13.37 1.65 -4.09
CA LYS A 83 14.82 1.86 -4.17
C LYS A 83 15.14 3.34 -3.93
N GLY A 84 15.93 3.62 -2.88
CA GLY A 84 16.28 4.97 -2.44
C GLY A 84 15.35 5.57 -1.37
N ASP A 85 15.50 6.88 -1.14
CA ASP A 85 15.02 7.58 0.05
C ASP A 85 14.15 8.81 -0.26
N SER A 86 13.68 8.96 -1.50
CA SER A 86 12.91 10.16 -1.90
C SER A 86 11.56 10.36 -1.18
N MET A 87 11.13 9.34 -0.43
CA MET A 87 9.88 9.33 0.31
C MET A 87 10.10 9.05 1.82
N ILE A 88 11.32 9.29 2.32
CA ILE A 88 11.73 8.98 3.70
C ILE A 88 10.87 9.68 4.75
N GLU A 89 10.40 10.90 4.48
CA GLU A 89 9.57 11.69 5.39
C GLU A 89 8.12 11.16 5.46
N GLU A 90 7.68 10.37 4.49
CA GLU A 90 6.42 9.59 4.54
C GLU A 90 6.63 8.21 5.19
N GLY A 91 7.83 7.95 5.72
CA GLY A 91 8.17 6.68 6.34
C GLY A 91 8.43 5.55 5.34
N ILE A 92 8.45 5.83 4.04
CA ILE A 92 8.79 4.88 2.98
C ILE A 92 10.31 4.86 2.80
N ARG A 93 10.92 3.68 2.96
CA ARG A 93 12.38 3.48 2.97
C ARG A 93 12.79 2.56 1.83
N ASP A 94 14.08 2.64 1.51
CA ASP A 94 14.74 1.67 0.65
C ASP A 94 14.46 0.24 1.13
N GLY A 95 14.09 -0.62 0.18
CA GLY A 95 13.77 -2.02 0.42
C GLY A 95 12.31 -2.32 0.81
N ASP A 96 11.48 -1.30 1.06
CA ASP A 96 10.05 -1.50 1.34
C ASP A 96 9.29 -2.05 0.14
N TYR A 97 8.21 -2.77 0.41
CA TYR A 97 7.22 -3.11 -0.60
C TYR A 97 6.02 -2.18 -0.47
N ILE A 98 5.75 -1.41 -1.51
CA ILE A 98 4.54 -0.57 -1.59
C ILE A 98 3.46 -1.32 -2.37
N ILE A 99 2.23 -1.24 -1.86
CA ILE A 99 1.03 -1.77 -2.52
C ILE A 99 0.40 -0.60 -3.26
N ILE A 100 0.18 -0.79 -4.56
CA ILE A 100 -0.29 0.24 -5.47
C ILE A 100 -1.63 -0.20 -6.02
N GLN A 101 -2.63 0.66 -5.86
CA GLN A 101 -3.90 0.53 -6.55
C GLN A 101 -3.73 1.04 -7.99
N GLU A 102 -4.01 0.19 -8.97
CA GLU A 102 -3.96 0.53 -10.39
C GLU A 102 -5.12 1.47 -10.74
N LYS A 103 -4.83 2.77 -10.85
CA LYS A 103 -5.74 3.81 -11.30
C LYS A 103 -4.96 4.92 -11.99
N ASN A 104 -5.61 5.59 -12.93
CA ASN A 104 -5.04 6.67 -13.75
C ASN A 104 -5.31 8.08 -13.20
N GLU A 105 -5.98 8.18 -12.06
CA GLU A 105 -6.35 9.45 -11.42
C GLU A 105 -5.85 9.48 -9.97
N ALA A 106 -5.33 10.63 -9.55
CA ALA A 106 -4.89 10.85 -8.18
C ALA A 106 -5.26 12.26 -7.71
N LYS A 107 -5.46 12.41 -6.40
CA LYS A 107 -5.74 13.70 -5.75
C LYS A 107 -4.43 14.37 -5.33
N ASN A 108 -4.48 15.69 -5.18
CA ASN A 108 -3.34 16.45 -4.67
C ASN A 108 -2.90 15.93 -3.29
N GLY A 109 -1.60 15.67 -3.15
CA GLY A 109 -0.99 15.12 -1.95
C GLY A 109 -0.97 13.59 -1.87
N GLU A 110 -1.64 12.87 -2.77
CA GLU A 110 -1.52 11.40 -2.84
C GLU A 110 -0.11 11.00 -3.31
N THR A 111 0.42 9.93 -2.71
CA THR A 111 1.67 9.31 -3.15
C THR A 111 1.40 8.40 -4.34
N VAL A 112 2.01 8.72 -5.48
CA VAL A 112 1.72 8.07 -6.77
C VAL A 112 2.97 7.43 -7.37
N VAL A 113 2.72 6.38 -8.15
CA VAL A 113 3.68 5.93 -9.16
C VAL A 113 3.29 6.64 -10.46
N ALA A 114 4.18 7.49 -10.96
CA ALA A 114 3.95 8.28 -12.17
C ALA A 114 4.97 7.94 -13.25
N LEU A 115 4.50 7.85 -14.49
CA LEU A 115 5.31 7.76 -15.70
C LEU A 115 5.41 9.14 -16.34
N ILE A 116 6.63 9.63 -16.52
CA ILE A 116 6.94 10.93 -17.11
C ILE A 116 7.46 10.69 -18.53
N ASN A 117 6.87 11.38 -19.51
CA ASN A 117 7.26 11.35 -20.94
C ASN A 117 7.44 9.94 -21.52
N ASP A 118 6.65 8.97 -21.04
CA ASP A 118 6.73 7.55 -21.44
C ASP A 118 8.10 6.88 -21.26
N GLN A 119 8.96 7.44 -20.40
CA GLN A 119 10.34 6.98 -20.21
C GLN A 119 10.69 6.70 -18.76
N GLU A 120 10.33 7.60 -17.84
CA GLU A 120 10.79 7.56 -16.46
C GLU A 120 9.63 7.27 -15.52
N VAL A 121 9.79 6.26 -14.65
CA VAL A 121 8.82 6.00 -13.59
C VAL A 121 9.36 6.50 -12.27
N THR A 122 8.53 7.18 -11.48
CA THR A 122 8.94 7.75 -10.21
C THR A 122 7.88 7.57 -9.14
N LEU A 123 8.31 7.57 -7.88
CA LEU A 123 7.45 7.57 -6.70
C LEU A 123 7.53 8.94 -6.02
N LYS A 124 6.44 9.70 -6.03
CA LYS A 124 6.35 11.09 -5.52
C LYS A 124 4.95 11.42 -5.03
N LYS A 125 4.78 12.50 -4.28
CA LYS A 125 3.46 13.13 -4.10
C LYS A 125 3.06 13.91 -5.34
N LEU A 126 1.84 13.71 -5.83
CA LEU A 126 1.31 14.45 -6.95
C LEU A 126 0.65 15.76 -6.49
N TYR A 127 0.97 16.86 -7.14
CA TYR A 127 0.23 18.12 -7.05
C TYR A 127 -0.08 18.63 -8.45
N ILE A 128 -1.36 18.72 -8.77
CA ILE A 128 -1.90 19.34 -9.97
C ILE A 128 -2.14 20.82 -9.63
N GLU A 129 -1.33 21.69 -10.21
CA GLU A 129 -1.39 23.14 -10.05
C GLU A 129 -1.93 23.79 -11.32
N ARG A 130 -2.14 25.11 -11.32
CA ARG A 130 -2.88 25.79 -12.41
C ARG A 130 -2.19 25.71 -13.77
N ASP A 131 -0.86 25.72 -13.77
CA ASP A 131 -0.01 25.85 -14.95
C ASP A 131 1.01 24.72 -15.10
N HIS A 132 1.06 23.80 -14.13
CA HIS A 132 2.01 22.71 -14.12
C HIS A 132 1.58 21.56 -13.21
N ILE A 133 2.24 20.41 -13.40
CA ILE A 133 2.22 19.31 -12.44
C ILE A 133 3.52 19.35 -11.64
N ARG A 134 3.41 19.24 -10.31
CA ARG A 134 4.53 19.11 -9.40
C ARG A 134 4.56 17.72 -8.79
N LEU A 135 5.64 16.99 -9.05
CA LEU A 135 5.95 15.72 -8.40
C LEU A 135 6.92 15.98 -7.25
N GLN A 136 6.39 15.99 -6.04
CA GLN A 136 7.08 16.40 -4.84
C GLN A 136 7.69 15.18 -4.13
N PRO A 137 9.02 15.13 -3.91
CA PRO A 137 9.59 14.16 -2.99
C PRO A 137 9.15 14.45 -1.56
N ALA A 138 8.96 13.42 -0.76
CA ALA A 138 8.89 13.53 0.69
C ALA A 138 10.29 13.28 1.28
N ASN A 139 11.20 14.17 0.88
CA ASN A 139 12.59 14.25 1.33
C ASN A 139 13.05 15.69 1.11
N SER A 140 13.23 16.44 2.20
CA SER A 140 13.64 17.85 2.21
C SER A 140 15.00 18.14 1.57
N GLN A 141 15.83 17.12 1.35
CA GLN A 141 17.11 17.25 0.64
C GLN A 141 16.96 17.12 -0.89
N MET A 142 15.74 16.91 -1.40
CA MET A 142 15.48 16.71 -2.82
C MET A 142 14.52 17.76 -3.37
N GLU A 143 14.84 18.28 -4.55
CA GLU A 143 14.02 19.27 -5.24
C GLU A 143 12.79 18.63 -5.91
N PRO A 144 11.66 19.35 -6.02
CA PRO A 144 10.50 18.89 -6.77
C PRO A 144 10.76 18.84 -8.28
N ILE A 145 10.06 17.94 -8.96
CA ILE A 145 10.03 17.88 -10.42
C ILE A 145 8.82 18.68 -10.89
N ILE A 146 9.07 19.73 -11.68
CA ILE A 146 8.05 20.65 -12.21
C ILE A 146 7.87 20.38 -13.71
N ILE A 147 6.64 20.11 -14.14
CA ILE A 147 6.32 19.69 -15.51
C ILE A 147 5.26 20.63 -16.08
N HIS A 148 5.67 21.47 -17.04
CA HIS A 148 4.81 22.45 -17.71
C HIS A 148 4.24 21.95 -19.04
N ASN A 149 5.07 21.26 -19.84
CA ASN A 149 4.74 20.86 -21.22
C ASN A 149 5.03 19.37 -21.49
N GLY A 150 5.06 18.55 -20.44
CA GLY A 150 5.36 17.11 -20.52
C GLY A 150 4.16 16.27 -20.12
N ASP A 151 4.16 15.02 -20.57
CA ASP A 151 3.11 14.07 -20.26
C ASP A 151 3.41 13.38 -18.92
N VAL A 152 2.45 13.41 -18.00
CA VAL A 152 2.49 12.66 -16.75
C VAL A 152 1.31 11.70 -16.73
N LYS A 153 1.61 10.41 -16.65
CA LYS A 153 0.59 9.35 -16.51
C LYS A 153 0.69 8.77 -15.11
N VAL A 154 -0.41 8.83 -14.36
CA VAL A 154 -0.51 8.12 -13.08
C VAL A 154 -0.67 6.63 -13.40
N LEU A 155 0.26 5.80 -12.93
CA LEU A 155 0.19 4.34 -13.06
C LEU A 155 -0.53 3.69 -11.86
N GLY A 156 -0.63 4.44 -10.77
CA GLY A 156 -1.37 4.02 -9.59
C GLY A 156 -1.04 4.86 -8.37
N VAL A 157 -1.77 4.60 -7.29
CA VAL A 157 -1.62 5.31 -6.01
C VAL A 157 -1.27 4.32 -4.92
N VAL A 158 -0.32 4.69 -4.06
CA VAL A 158 0.10 3.87 -2.94
C VAL A 158 -1.03 3.80 -1.92
N CYS A 159 -1.46 2.58 -1.59
CA CYS A 159 -2.53 2.30 -0.63
C CYS A 159 -2.06 1.46 0.56
N GLY A 160 -0.84 0.93 0.53
CA GLY A 160 -0.28 0.17 1.63
C GLY A 160 1.23 0.03 1.55
N LEU A 161 1.83 -0.40 2.66
CA LEU A 161 3.27 -0.61 2.80
C LEU A 161 3.52 -1.86 3.63
N ILE A 162 4.46 -2.70 3.18
CA ILE A 162 4.97 -3.86 3.89
C ILE A 162 6.48 -3.71 4.04
N ARG A 163 6.95 -3.76 5.28
CA ARG A 163 8.37 -3.75 5.63
C ARG A 163 8.74 -5.04 6.35
N LYS A 164 9.73 -5.74 5.83
CA LYS A 164 10.34 -6.89 6.48
C LYS A 164 11.58 -6.44 7.24
N PHE A 165 11.52 -6.48 8.57
CA PHE A 165 12.69 -6.32 9.42
C PHE A 165 13.46 -7.64 9.49
N ARG A 166 14.79 -7.56 9.62
CA ARG A 166 15.64 -8.71 9.95
C ARG A 166 15.95 -8.72 11.43
#